data_AF-A0A1V2A7T5-F1
#
_entry.id   AF-A0A1V2A7T5-F1
#
_cell.length_a   1.000
_cell.length_b   1.000
_cell.length_c   1.000
_cell.angle_alpha   90.00
_cell.angle_beta   90.00
_cell.angle_gamma   90.00
#
_symmetry.space_group_name_H-M   'P 1'
#
loop_
_entity.id
_entity.type
_entity.pdbx_description
1 polymer ?
#
loop_
_entity_poly.entity_id
_entity_poly.type
_entity_poly.pdbx_seq_one_letter_code
_entity_poly.pdbx_strand_id
1 'polypeptide(L)' 'MSNAKFKLYYVNGENEELESQYECNDEARSFLSKRLDSNRTWIYLCRKHINLKNVVHIEVIGEK' A
#
# COMPACT_ATOMS: atom_id res chain seq x y z
N MET A 1 14.50 -8.15 -11.58
CA MET A 1 13.54 -8.51 -10.53
C MET A 1 12.86 -7.22 -10.14
N SER A 2 11.56 -7.10 -10.38
CA SER A 2 10.81 -5.87 -10.10
C SER A 2 10.14 -6.03 -8.73
N ASN A 3 10.38 -5.10 -7.82
CA ASN A 3 9.75 -5.14 -6.50
C ASN A 3 8.24 -5.01 -6.62
N ALA A 4 7.51 -5.55 -5.63
CA ALA A 4 6.10 -5.28 -5.47
C ALA A 4 5.88 -3.77 -5.29
N LYS A 5 4.75 -3.26 -5.76
CA LYS A 5 4.32 -1.87 -5.63
C LYS A 5 2.95 -1.83 -4.97
N PHE A 6 2.71 -0.76 -4.23
CA PHE A 6 1.40 -0.45 -3.68
C PHE A 6 0.76 0.61 -4.55
N LYS A 7 -0.42 0.33 -5.08
CA LYS A 7 -1.24 1.29 -5.80
C LYS A 7 -2.39 1.73 -4.91
N LEU A 8 -2.36 3.00 -4.52
CA LEU A 8 -3.39 3.61 -3.69
C LEU A 8 -4.38 4.35 -4.56
N TYR A 9 -5.66 4.16 -4.28
CA TYR A 9 -6.76 4.85 -4.93
C TYR A 9 -7.39 5.78 -3.91
N TYR A 10 -7.36 7.08 -4.18
CA TYR A 10 -7.84 8.11 -3.27
C TYR A 10 -9.30 8.49 -3.57
N VAL A 11 -9.98 9.04 -2.57
CA VAL A 11 -11.39 9.47 -2.65
C VAL A 11 -11.65 10.55 -3.70
N ASN A 12 -10.61 11.31 -4.08
CA ASN A 12 -10.68 12.35 -5.10
C ASN A 12 -10.49 11.81 -6.54
N GLY A 13 -10.33 10.49 -6.70
CA GLY A 13 -10.08 9.84 -7.98
C GLY A 13 -8.61 9.79 -8.40
N GLU A 14 -7.71 10.42 -7.63
CA GLU A 14 -6.27 10.29 -7.87
C GLU A 14 -5.78 8.88 -7.50
N ASN A 15 -4.72 8.45 -8.16
CA ASN A 15 -4.01 7.23 -7.82
C ASN A 15 -2.52 7.50 -7.66
N GLU A 16 -1.89 6.77 -6.74
CA GLU A 16 -0.46 6.86 -6.49
C GLU A 16 0.14 5.45 -6.43
N GLU A 17 1.25 5.27 -7.14
CA GLU A 17 2.03 4.05 -7.12
C GLU A 17 3.28 4.26 -6.27
N LEU A 18 3.47 3.40 -5.27
CA LEU A 18 4.61 3.42 -4.37
C LEU A 18 5.39 2.11 -4.51
N GLU A 19 6.64 2.23 -4.94
CA GLU A 19 7.55 1.10 -4.98
C GLU A 19 7.83 0.60 -3.57
N SER A 20 7.57 -0.69 -3.33
CA SER A 20 7.84 -1.30 -2.04
C SER A 20 9.27 -1.81 -1.98
N GLN A 21 9.74 -2.06 -0.75
CA GLN A 21 11.00 -2.75 -0.50
C GLN A 21 10.86 -4.28 -0.57
N TYR A 22 9.65 -4.80 -0.83
CA TYR A 22 9.37 -6.23 -0.85
C TYR A 22 9.50 -6.75 -2.27
N GLU A 23 10.21 -7.86 -2.42
CA GLU A 23 10.40 -8.53 -3.71
C GLU A 23 9.13 -9.29 -4.13
N CYS A 24 8.36 -9.78 -3.15
CA CYS A 24 7.16 -10.59 -3.38
C CYS A 24 5.85 -9.88 -2.96
N ASN A 25 4.77 -10.07 -3.74
CA ASN A 25 3.44 -9.51 -3.45
C ASN A 25 2.84 -10.09 -2.17
N ASP A 26 3.09 -11.37 -1.85
CA ASP A 26 2.58 -11.99 -0.63
C ASP A 26 3.14 -11.33 0.64
N GLU A 27 4.43 -10.99 0.64
CA GLU A 27 5.05 -10.25 1.75
C GLU A 27 4.47 -8.84 1.87
N ALA A 28 4.32 -8.14 0.74
CA ALA A 28 3.70 -6.82 0.68
C ALA A 28 2.24 -6.85 1.17
N ARG A 29 1.45 -7.85 0.79
CA ARG A 29 0.06 -8.05 1.25
C ARG A 29 -0.01 -8.38 2.73
N SER A 30 0.85 -9.27 3.23
CA SER A 30 0.92 -9.64 4.64
C SER A 30 1.32 -8.46 5.52
N PHE A 31 2.24 -7.62 5.05
CA PHE A 31 2.59 -6.37 5.71
C PHE A 31 1.41 -5.39 5.76
N LEU A 32 0.69 -5.23 4.64
CA LEU A 32 -0.45 -4.32 4.53
C LEU A 32 -1.59 -4.78 5.44
N SER A 33 -1.94 -6.06 5.44
CA SER A 33 -3.06 -6.60 6.23
C SER A 33 -2.85 -6.38 7.73
N LYS A 34 -1.65 -6.67 8.25
CA LYS A 34 -1.29 -6.44 9.66
C LYS A 34 -1.44 -4.98 10.09
N ARG A 35 -1.20 -4.03 9.18
CA ARG A 35 -1.30 -2.59 9.47
C ARG A 35 -2.71 -2.05 9.35
N LEU A 36 -3.51 -2.57 8.42
CA LEU A 36 -4.91 -2.20 8.24
C LEU A 36 -5.80 -2.76 9.36
N ASP A 37 -5.48 -3.96 9.88
CA ASP A 37 -6.24 -4.60 10.97
C ASP A 37 -6.28 -3.76 12.26
N SER A 38 -5.26 -2.94 12.50
CA SER A 38 -5.18 -2.04 13.67
C SER A 38 -6.14 -0.84 13.64
N ASN A 39 -7.06 -0.75 12.67
CA ASN A 39 -8.03 0.35 12.48
C ASN A 39 -7.43 1.76 12.60
N ARG A 40 -6.20 1.92 12.09
CA ARG A 40 -5.44 3.18 12.19
C ARG A 40 -5.92 4.19 11.16
N THR A 41 -5.95 5.45 11.53
CA THR A 41 -6.21 6.57 10.58
C THR A 41 -5.02 6.81 9.65
N TRP A 42 -3.81 6.52 10.10
CA TRP A 42 -2.57 6.77 9.36
C TRP A 42 -1.72 5.50 9.27
N ILE A 43 -1.14 5.27 8.09
CA ILE A 43 -0.18 4.21 7.83
C ILE A 43 1.13 4.80 7.30
N TYR A 44 2.25 4.28 7.77
CA TYR A 44 3.56 4.61 7.19
C TYR A 44 3.94 3.61 6.09
N LEU A 45 3.86 4.00 4.83
CA LEU A 45 4.08 3.14 3.67
C LEU A 45 5.17 3.77 2.77
N CYS A 46 6.17 3.00 2.35
CA CYS A 46 7.24 3.44 1.44
C CYS A 46 7.81 4.83 1.76
N ARG A 47 8.19 5.03 3.03
CA ARG A 47 8.74 6.29 3.58
C ARG A 47 7.78 7.50 3.61
N LYS A 48 6.49 7.29 3.33
CA LYS A 48 5.43 8.31 3.40
C LYS A 48 4.40 7.97 4.49
N HIS A 49 3.83 9.00 5.10
CA HIS A 49 2.64 8.85 5.95
C HIS A 49 1.39 9.06 5.09
N ILE A 50 0.53 8.06 5.07
CA ILE A 50 -0.70 8.05 4.28
C ILE A 50 -1.89 8.06 5.21
N ASN A 51 -2.83 8.98 4.95
CA ASN A 51 -4.10 9.05 5.66
C ASN A 51 -5.09 8.09 5.01
N LEU A 52 -5.42 7.01 5.71
CA LEU A 52 -6.34 5.98 5.25
C LEU A 52 -7.78 6.49 5.08
N LYS A 53 -8.16 7.61 5.71
CA LYS A 53 -9.47 8.23 5.46
C LYS A 53 -9.64 8.75 4.03
N ASN A 54 -8.52 9.07 3.38
CA ASN A 54 -8.54 9.56 2.01
C ASN A 54 -8.33 8.43 0.99
N VAL A 55 -8.05 7.20 1.45
CA VAL A 55 -7.77 6.04 0.61
C VAL A 55 -8.99 5.14 0.56
N VAL A 56 -9.49 4.90 -0.65
CA VAL A 56 -10.62 4.00 -0.91
C VAL A 56 -10.13 2.56 -1.02
N HIS A 57 -9.03 2.36 -1.73
CA HIS A 57 -8.52 1.03 -2.04
C HIS A 57 -6.99 1.04 -2.11
N ILE A 58 -6.37 -0.05 -1.67
CA ILE A 58 -4.93 -0.29 -1.81
C ILE A 58 -4.76 -1.64 -2.50
N GLU A 59 -4.08 -1.62 -3.63
CA GLU A 59 -3.78 -2.80 -4.43
C GLU A 59 -2.27 -3.08 -4.38
N VAL A 60 -1.90 -4.36 -4.35
CA VAL A 60 -0.50 -4.79 -4.44
C VAL A 60 -0.27 -5.34 -5.84
N ILE A 61 0.62 -4.69 -6.60
CA ILE A 61 0.95 -5.02 -7.99
C ILE A 61 2.45 -5.36 -8.11
N GLY A 62 2.81 -6.41 -8.84
CA GLY A 62 4.21 -6.85 -8.96
C GLY A 62 4.34 -8.22 -9.61
N GLU A 63 5.54 -8.54 -10.13
CA GLU A 63 5.83 -9.86 -10.69
C GLU A 63 6.29 -10.83 -9.57
N LYS A 64 5.33 -11.63 -9.08
CA LYS A 64 5.35 -12.57 -7.93
C LYS A 64 4.96 -11.94 -6.61
#